data_AF-A0A348B535-F1
#
_entry.id   AF-A0A348B535-F1
#
_cell.length_a   1.000
_cell.length_b   1.000
_cell.length_c   1.000
_cell.angle_alpha   90.00
_cell.angle_beta   90.00
_cell.angle_gamma   90.00
#
_symmetry.space_group_name_H-M   'P 1'
#
loop_
_entity.id
_entity.type
_entity.pdbx_description
1 polymer ?
#
loop_
_entity_poly.entity_id
_entity_poly.type
_entity_poly.pdbx_seq_one_letter_code
_entity_poly.pdbx_strand_id
1 'polypeptide(L)'
;MAEETKRTVDHGVRQRLRLKGRGFYGLGQHPGTFNYADREVTLVQRNGEIALPVLVSDGGVGIVWDVYSLSRVKVGRPEGGFATVDFQAEDVDGFVYYVIYGPDPKRVVSTYWKLTGEYLYCPGGPSATGSRRKGTRRSTNCSRWWLSSGGGRYP
;
A
#
# COMPACT_ATOMS: atom_id res chain seq x y z
N MET A 1 35.29 -21.57 -33.81
CA MET A 1 34.15 -22.04 -33.00
C MET A 1 34.17 -21.22 -31.71
N ALA A 2 33.61 -20.00 -31.73
CA ALA A 2 33.52 -19.17 -30.54
C ALA A 2 32.14 -19.42 -29.93
N GLU A 3 32.13 -19.98 -28.73
CA GLU A 3 30.93 -20.15 -27.92
C GLU A 3 30.55 -18.78 -27.35
N GLU A 4 29.53 -18.16 -27.94
CA GLU A 4 28.93 -16.95 -27.40
C GLU A 4 28.16 -17.32 -26.14
N THR A 5 28.83 -17.20 -24.99
CA THR A 5 28.18 -17.29 -23.69
C THR A 5 27.29 -16.06 -23.56
N LYS A 6 26.02 -16.22 -23.89
CA LYS A 6 24.97 -15.23 -23.62
C LYS A 6 24.87 -15.05 -22.11
N ARG A 7 25.73 -14.20 -21.54
CA ARG A 7 25.54 -13.65 -20.21
C ARG A 7 24.33 -12.72 -20.32
N THR A 8 23.15 -13.28 -20.07
CA THR A 8 21.99 -12.47 -19.70
C THR A 8 22.40 -11.77 -18.41
N VAL A 9 22.75 -10.50 -18.50
CA VAL A 9 22.98 -9.68 -17.31
C VAL A 9 21.62 -9.64 -16.61
N ASP A 10 21.54 -10.29 -15.46
CA ASP A 10 20.34 -10.28 -14.63
C ASP A 10 20.24 -8.87 -14.04
N HIS A 11 19.55 -7.96 -14.73
CA HIS A 11 19.29 -6.58 -14.29
C HIS A 11 18.25 -6.54 -13.15
N GLY A 12 18.19 -7.60 -12.34
CA GLY A 12 17.27 -7.75 -11.21
C GLY A 12 17.88 -7.19 -9.93
N VAL A 13 17.13 -6.35 -9.24
CA VAL A 13 17.50 -5.84 -7.93
C VAL A 13 16.80 -6.67 -6.86
N ARG A 14 17.53 -7.02 -5.81
CA ARG A 14 16.98 -7.65 -4.61
C ARG A 14 17.39 -6.91 -3.36
N GLN A 15 16.40 -6.49 -2.57
CA GLN A 15 16.58 -5.90 -1.26
C GLN A 15 15.95 -6.76 -0.18
N ARG A 16 16.75 -7.13 0.82
CA ARG A 16 16.29 -7.87 2.01
C ARG A 16 16.23 -6.95 3.21
N LEU A 17 15.09 -6.92 3.89
CA LEU A 17 14.86 -6.08 5.08
C LEU A 17 14.34 -6.92 6.22
N ARG A 18 14.77 -6.60 7.45
CA ARG A 18 14.29 -7.28 8.66
C ARG A 18 13.31 -6.34 9.38
N LEU A 19 12.04 -6.71 9.39
CA LEU A 19 10.96 -5.90 9.92
C LEU A 19 10.41 -6.47 11.20
N LYS A 20 10.00 -5.59 12.11
CA LYS A 20 9.34 -5.97 13.36
C LYS A 20 7.86 -6.24 13.08
N GLY A 21 7.38 -7.38 13.52
CA GLY A 21 5.98 -7.78 13.45
C GLY A 21 5.80 -9.28 13.16
N ARG A 22 4.57 -9.74 13.35
CA ARG A 22 4.10 -11.10 13.03
C ARG A 22 3.09 -11.11 11.89
N GLY A 23 2.43 -9.98 11.65
CA GLY A 23 1.44 -9.78 10.59
C GLY A 23 1.95 -8.80 9.55
N PHE A 24 1.72 -9.12 8.28
CA PHE A 24 2.11 -8.31 7.14
C PHE A 24 0.92 -8.15 6.19
N TYR A 25 0.58 -6.91 5.86
CA TYR A 25 -0.65 -6.53 5.19
C TYR A 25 -0.39 -5.44 4.13
N GLY A 26 -1.37 -5.17 3.28
CA GLY A 26 -1.24 -4.16 2.22
C GLY A 26 -1.08 -4.86 0.88
N LEU A 27 0.04 -4.65 0.19
CA LEU A 27 0.40 -5.18 -1.15
C LEU A 27 -0.65 -5.00 -2.27
N GLY A 28 -1.82 -4.45 -1.95
CA GLY A 28 -2.94 -4.23 -2.84
C GLY A 28 -4.03 -5.27 -2.68
N GLN A 29 -4.68 -5.60 -3.78
CA GLN A 29 -5.75 -6.58 -3.81
C GLN A 29 -5.24 -7.83 -4.54
N HIS A 30 -4.99 -8.88 -3.78
CA HIS A 30 -4.64 -10.19 -4.31
C HIS A 30 -5.62 -11.24 -3.78
N PRO A 31 -6.11 -12.17 -4.62
CA PRO A 31 -6.94 -13.28 -4.17
C PRO A 31 -6.16 -14.14 -3.17
N GLY A 32 -6.80 -14.53 -2.08
CA GLY A 32 -6.22 -15.42 -1.08
C GLY A 32 -6.22 -14.86 0.33
N THR A 33 -5.08 -14.95 1.00
CA THR A 33 -4.96 -14.72 2.45
C THR A 33 -4.65 -13.26 2.76
N PHE A 34 -5.21 -12.79 3.89
CA PHE A 34 -5.01 -11.42 4.36
C PHE A 34 -3.62 -11.16 4.95
N ASN A 35 -3.05 -12.14 5.67
CA ASN A 35 -1.70 -12.05 6.23
C ASN A 35 -0.67 -12.68 5.28
N TYR A 36 0.33 -11.91 4.89
CA TYR A 36 1.40 -12.35 4.00
C TYR A 36 2.58 -13.02 4.72
N ALA A 37 2.54 -13.20 6.04
CA ALA A 37 3.58 -13.94 6.76
C ALA A 37 3.83 -15.34 6.15
N ASP A 38 5.08 -15.66 5.83
CA ASP A 38 5.50 -16.90 5.15
C ASP A 38 4.89 -17.09 3.74
N ARG A 39 4.63 -15.99 3.02
CA ARG A 39 4.06 -15.98 1.67
C ARG A 39 4.86 -15.11 0.72
N GLU A 40 4.66 -15.39 -0.56
CA GLU A 40 5.20 -14.61 -1.66
C GLU A 40 4.06 -14.06 -2.51
N VAL A 41 4.16 -12.78 -2.87
CA VAL A 41 3.18 -12.06 -3.68
C VAL A 41 3.92 -11.44 -4.87
N THR A 42 3.41 -11.68 -6.07
CA THR A 42 3.89 -11.01 -7.28
C THR A 42 3.06 -9.76 -7.51
N LEU A 43 3.74 -8.62 -7.57
CA LEU A 43 3.16 -7.32 -7.88
C LEU A 43 3.03 -7.19 -9.40
N VAL A 44 1.89 -7.64 -9.91
CA VAL A 44 1.49 -7.52 -11.32
C VAL A 44 0.05 -7.02 -11.41
N GLN A 45 -0.24 -6.19 -12.39
CA GLN A 45 -1.60 -5.75 -12.68
C GLN A 45 -2.25 -6.78 -13.61
N ARG A 46 -3.28 -7.47 -13.14
CA ARG A 46 -4.09 -8.40 -13.95
C ARG A 46 -5.55 -8.31 -13.55
N ASN A 47 -6.48 -8.77 -14.39
CA ASN A 47 -7.89 -8.72 -14.04
C ASN A 47 -8.15 -9.49 -12.72
N GLY A 48 -8.72 -8.82 -11.72
CA GLY A 48 -8.94 -9.35 -10.38
C GLY A 48 -7.79 -9.10 -9.39
N GLU A 49 -6.66 -8.55 -9.82
CA GLU A 49 -5.51 -8.23 -8.97
C GLU A 49 -5.01 -6.83 -9.18
N ILE A 50 -4.77 -6.16 -8.06
CA ILE A 50 -4.25 -4.80 -8.03
C ILE A 50 -2.98 -4.85 -7.21
N ALA A 51 -1.84 -4.60 -7.84
CA ALA A 51 -0.58 -4.45 -7.13
C ALA A 51 -0.48 -3.02 -6.57
N LEU A 52 -0.51 -2.88 -5.24
CA LEU A 52 -0.17 -1.62 -4.56
C LEU A 52 1.08 -1.87 -3.72
N PRO A 53 2.22 -1.24 -4.02
CA PRO A 53 3.51 -1.62 -3.43
C PRO A 53 3.71 -1.03 -2.03
N VAL A 54 2.72 -1.18 -1.14
CA VAL A 54 2.74 -0.71 0.25
C VAL A 54 2.58 -1.90 1.18
N LEU A 55 3.60 -2.20 1.97
CA LEU A 55 3.56 -3.24 2.99
C LEU A 55 3.47 -2.60 4.37
N VAL A 56 2.53 -3.04 5.20
CA VAL A 56 2.37 -2.57 6.58
C VAL A 56 2.46 -3.76 7.51
N SER A 57 3.26 -3.63 8.56
CA SER A 57 3.38 -4.63 9.61
C SER A 57 2.62 -4.23 10.88
N ASP A 58 2.13 -5.22 11.63
CA ASP A 58 1.56 -5.04 12.97
C ASP A 58 2.54 -4.42 13.97
N GLY A 59 3.85 -4.58 13.74
CA GLY A 59 4.91 -3.99 14.56
C GLY A 59 5.15 -2.49 14.34
N GLY A 60 4.28 -1.80 13.59
CA GLY A 60 4.34 -0.35 13.40
C GLY A 60 5.34 0.12 12.33
N VAL A 61 5.74 -0.78 11.43
CA VAL A 61 6.63 -0.47 10.30
C VAL A 61 5.87 -0.58 9.00
N GLY A 62 5.98 0.43 8.14
CA GLY A 62 5.50 0.41 6.77
C GLY A 62 6.64 0.59 5.79
N ILE A 63 6.54 -0.07 4.63
CA ILE A 63 7.44 0.09 3.51
C ILE A 63 6.61 0.46 2.30
N VAL A 64 7.05 1.48 1.58
CA VAL A 64 6.58 1.80 0.24
C VAL A 64 7.70 1.42 -0.72
N TRP A 65 7.42 0.49 -1.61
CA TRP A 65 8.33 0.06 -2.67
C TRP A 65 8.03 0.89 -3.92
N ASP A 66 8.84 1.92 -4.16
CA ASP A 66 8.62 2.88 -5.26
C ASP A 66 9.42 2.45 -6.49
N VAL A 67 8.97 1.35 -7.10
CA VAL A 67 9.56 0.78 -8.30
C VAL A 67 8.43 0.33 -9.24
N TYR A 68 8.51 0.77 -10.50
CA TYR A 68 7.48 0.53 -11.53
C TYR A 68 7.72 -0.71 -12.39
N SER A 69 8.54 -1.65 -11.90
CA SER A 69 8.80 -2.90 -12.61
C SER A 69 8.13 -4.09 -11.94
N LEU A 70 8.07 -5.21 -12.66
CA LEU A 70 7.57 -6.49 -12.14
C LEU A 70 8.35 -6.82 -10.86
N SER A 71 7.64 -6.84 -9.74
CA SER A 71 8.24 -6.99 -8.43
C SER A 71 7.67 -8.21 -7.71
N ARG A 72 8.51 -8.92 -6.95
CA ARG A 72 8.10 -10.04 -6.10
C ARG A 72 8.46 -9.70 -4.66
N VAL A 73 7.47 -9.81 -3.79
CA VAL A 73 7.62 -9.56 -2.36
C VAL A 73 7.43 -10.88 -1.63
N LYS A 74 8.50 -11.36 -1.00
CA LYS A 74 8.46 -12.57 -0.17
C LYS A 74 8.65 -12.19 1.28
N VAL A 75 7.68 -12.53 2.11
CA VAL A 75 7.75 -12.35 3.55
C VAL A 75 8.07 -13.71 4.17
N GLY A 76 9.20 -13.82 4.84
CA GLY A 76 9.59 -15.02 5.56
C GLY A 76 8.73 -15.25 6.80
N ARG A 77 8.84 -16.46 7.36
CA ARG A 77 8.19 -16.79 8.63
C ARG A 77 8.69 -15.85 9.75
N PRO A 78 7.80 -15.23 10.54
CA PRO A 78 8.20 -14.38 11.64
C PRO A 78 8.81 -15.21 12.79
N GLU A 79 10.03 -14.87 13.19
CA GLU A 79 10.78 -15.48 14.29
C GLU A 79 11.13 -14.40 15.32
N GLY A 80 10.81 -14.66 16.60
CA GLY A 80 11.08 -13.69 17.67
C GLY A 80 10.37 -12.34 17.51
N GLY A 81 9.29 -12.28 16.72
CA GLY A 81 8.57 -11.03 16.43
C GLY A 81 9.21 -10.17 15.33
N PHE A 82 10.12 -10.74 14.55
CA PHE A 82 10.65 -10.12 13.34
C PHE A 82 10.45 -11.05 12.13
N ALA A 83 10.21 -10.49 10.95
CA ALA A 83 10.25 -11.25 9.71
C ALA A 83 11.24 -10.64 8.72
N THR A 84 11.82 -11.51 7.89
CA THR A 84 12.66 -11.10 6.77
C THR A 84 11.78 -10.89 5.56
N VAL A 85 11.79 -9.69 4.98
CA VAL A 85 11.06 -9.36 3.76
C VAL A 85 12.06 -9.16 2.63
N ASP A 86 11.90 -9.95 1.58
CA ASP A 86 12.66 -9.85 0.34
C ASP A 86 11.82 -9.14 -0.72
N PHE A 87 12.25 -7.95 -1.13
CA PHE A 87 11.74 -7.25 -2.30
C PHE A 87 12.66 -7.55 -3.48
N GLN A 88 12.09 -8.04 -4.57
CA GLN A 88 12.78 -8.26 -5.83
C GLN A 88 12.08 -7.44 -6.89
N ALA A 89 12.84 -6.79 -7.77
CA ALA A 89 12.33 -6.13 -8.96
C ALA A 89 13.15 -6.59 -10.17
N GLU A 90 12.47 -6.87 -11.27
CA GLU A 90 13.09 -7.26 -12.53
C GLU A 90 13.47 -6.00 -13.32
N ASP A 91 14.54 -6.08 -14.14
CA ASP A 91 14.92 -5.05 -15.12
C ASP A 91 14.93 -3.59 -14.60
N VAL A 92 15.68 -3.35 -13.53
CA VAL A 92 15.83 -2.01 -12.93
C VAL A 92 17.29 -1.72 -12.59
N ASP A 93 17.78 -0.57 -13.04
CA ASP A 93 19.13 -0.09 -12.73
C ASP A 93 19.29 0.38 -11.28
N GLY A 94 18.18 0.71 -10.62
CA GLY A 94 18.14 1.21 -9.26
C GLY A 94 16.74 1.13 -8.65
N PHE A 95 16.68 1.19 -7.33
CA PHE A 95 15.44 1.05 -6.58
C PHE A 95 15.32 2.14 -5.53
N VAL A 96 14.08 2.58 -5.29
CA VAL A 96 13.75 3.53 -4.24
C VAL A 96 12.71 2.90 -3.34
N TYR A 97 12.91 3.02 -2.04
CA TYR A 97 11.93 2.58 -1.05
C TYR A 97 11.86 3.59 0.08
N TYR A 98 10.66 3.78 0.61
CA TYR A 98 10.42 4.63 1.77
C TYR A 98 10.08 3.75 2.96
N VAL A 99 10.66 4.06 4.12
CA VAL A 99 10.33 3.40 5.38
C VAL A 99 9.59 4.37 6.28
N ILE A 100 8.43 3.94 6.75
CA ILE A 100 7.55 4.70 7.63
C ILE A 100 7.51 3.98 8.98
N TYR A 101 7.82 4.70 10.04
CA TYR A 101 7.78 4.18 11.40
C TYR A 101 6.66 4.84 12.21
N GLY A 102 5.96 4.04 13.01
CA GLY A 102 4.94 4.51 13.94
C GLY A 102 4.77 3.56 15.13
N PRO A 103 4.16 4.02 16.23
CA PRO A 103 3.84 3.15 17.37
C PRO A 103 2.77 2.11 17.01
N ASP A 104 1.89 2.45 16.07
CA ASP A 104 0.77 1.62 15.62
C ASP A 104 0.63 1.63 14.09
N PRO A 105 0.08 0.57 13.47
CA PRO A 105 -0.18 0.52 12.03
C PRO A 105 -1.04 1.68 11.51
N LYS A 106 -1.98 2.19 12.33
CA LYS A 106 -2.81 3.36 11.97
C LYS A 106 -1.96 4.59 11.70
N ARG A 107 -0.89 4.78 12.48
CA ARG A 107 0.02 5.92 12.30
C ARG A 107 0.81 5.78 11.01
N VAL A 108 1.24 4.56 10.67
CA VAL A 108 1.90 4.25 9.39
C VAL A 108 1.00 4.65 8.22
N VAL A 109 -0.25 4.18 8.20
CA VAL A 109 -1.21 4.49 7.13
C VAL A 109 -1.49 5.99 7.03
N SER A 110 -1.71 6.67 8.17
CA SER A 110 -1.92 8.12 8.14
C SER A 110 -0.72 8.92 7.61
N THR A 111 0.50 8.44 7.88
CA THR A 111 1.73 9.07 7.37
C THR A 111 1.86 8.84 5.87
N TYR A 112 1.53 7.63 5.42
CA TYR A 112 1.46 7.33 3.98
C TYR A 112 0.50 8.27 3.25
N TRP A 113 -0.72 8.50 3.77
CA TRP A 113 -1.66 9.46 3.17
C TRP A 113 -1.12 10.88 3.10
N LYS A 114 -0.36 11.34 4.10
CA LYS A 114 0.28 12.66 4.05
C LYS A 114 1.35 12.75 2.96
N LEU A 115 2.00 11.64 2.63
CA LEU A 115 3.01 11.59 1.57
C LEU A 115 2.36 11.53 0.18
N THR A 116 1.30 10.74 0.00
CA THR A 116 0.69 10.51 -1.32
C THR A 116 -0.48 11.44 -1.65
N GLY A 117 -1.01 12.14 -0.66
CA GLY A 117 -2.18 13.01 -0.79
C GLY A 117 -3.32 12.55 0.12
N GLU A 118 -3.92 13.51 0.83
CA GLU A 118 -5.05 13.24 1.71
C GLU A 118 -6.30 12.89 0.91
N TYR A 119 -7.09 11.96 1.46
CA TYR A 119 -8.36 11.57 0.85
C TYR A 119 -9.34 12.74 0.85
N LEU A 120 -9.86 13.09 -0.32
CA LEU A 120 -10.93 14.06 -0.44
C LEU A 120 -12.22 13.46 0.15
N TYR A 121 -12.73 14.07 1.21
CA TYR A 121 -14.02 13.68 1.78
C TYR A 121 -15.13 13.73 0.72
N CYS A 122 -15.91 12.66 0.60
CA CYS A 122 -17.08 12.60 -0.28
C CYS A 122 -18.35 12.79 0.55
N PRO A 123 -19.02 13.96 0.51
CA PRO A 123 -20.29 14.16 1.18
C PRO A 123 -21.40 13.35 0.49
N GLY A 124 -22.15 12.55 1.25
CA GLY A 124 -23.33 11.84 0.74
C GLY A 124 -23.05 10.61 -0.13
N GLY A 125 -22.02 9.82 0.21
CA GLY A 125 -21.61 8.61 -0.51
C GLY A 125 -22.73 7.60 -0.78
N PRO A 126 -22.45 6.52 -1.54
CA PRO A 126 -23.46 5.59 -2.04
C PRO A 126 -24.04 4.70 -0.94
N SER A 127 -24.80 5.26 -0.01
CA SER A 127 -25.81 4.53 0.76
C SER A 127 -27.03 4.30 -0.14
N ALA A 128 -26.82 3.62 -1.26
CA ALA A 128 -27.87 3.18 -2.16
C ALA A 128 -28.35 1.80 -1.71
N THR A 129 -29.01 1.73 -0.55
CA THR A 129 -30.02 0.70 -0.38
C THR A 129 -31.17 1.10 -1.29
N GLY A 130 -31.29 0.41 -2.42
CA GLY A 130 -32.37 0.59 -3.37
C GLY A 130 -33.73 0.34 -2.72
N SER A 131 -34.33 1.38 -2.14
CA SER A 131 -35.78 1.48 -2.02
C SER A 131 -36.18 2.92 -2.36
N ARG A 132 -36.64 3.09 -3.60
CA ARG A 132 -37.16 4.35 -4.10
C ARG A 132 -38.57 4.53 -3.51
N ARG A 133 -38.68 4.97 -2.26
CA ARG A 133 -39.95 5.52 -1.75
C ARG A 133 -40.13 6.92 -2.35
N LYS A 134 -40.98 7.01 -3.37
CA LYS A 134 -41.48 8.29 -3.90
C LYS A 134 -42.16 9.06 -2.75
N GLY A 135 -41.79 10.31 -2.59
CA GLY A 135 -42.56 11.30 -1.83
C GLY A 135 -41.96 11.65 -0.47
N THR A 136 -41.08 12.65 -0.46
CA THR A 136 -41.15 13.83 0.42
C THR A 136 -39.95 14.73 0.13
N ARG A 137 -40.21 15.96 -0.34
CA ARG A 137 -39.19 17.01 -0.41
C ARG A 137 -38.73 17.32 1.01
N ARG A 138 -37.48 17.02 1.35
CA ARG A 138 -36.78 17.72 2.43
C ARG A 138 -35.67 18.56 1.81
N SER A 139 -35.86 19.87 1.80
CA SER A 139 -34.80 20.82 1.56
C SER A 139 -33.73 20.60 2.62
N THR A 140 -32.53 20.25 2.22
CA THR A 140 -31.37 20.35 3.11
C THR A 140 -30.52 21.48 2.55
N ASN A 141 -30.62 22.64 3.20
CA ASN A 141 -29.82 23.83 2.91
C ASN A 141 -28.34 23.48 3.07
N CYS A 142 -27.60 23.54 1.97
CA CYS A 142 -26.19 23.18 1.84
C CYS A 142 -25.23 24.35 2.17
N SER A 143 -25.68 25.39 2.87
CA SER A 143 -24.99 26.69 2.94
C SER A 143 -24.63 27.16 4.36
N ARG A 144 -24.21 26.27 5.28
CA ARG A 144 -23.83 26.73 6.64
C ARG A 144 -22.55 26.20 7.27
N TRP A 145 -21.85 25.22 6.71
CA TRP A 145 -20.64 24.68 7.37
C TRP A 145 -19.30 25.09 6.74
N TRP A 146 -19.31 25.77 5.58
CA TRP A 146 -18.10 26.26 4.91
C TRP A 146 -17.82 27.77 5.12
N LEU A 147 -18.75 28.51 5.72
CA LEU A 147 -18.59 29.93 6.09
C LEU A 147 -18.07 30.17 7.52
N SER A 148 -17.48 29.13 8.13
CA SER A 148 -16.73 29.22 9.39
C SER A 148 -15.24 28.90 9.16
N SER A 149 -14.74 29.25 7.99
CA SER A 149 -13.31 29.41 7.70
C SER A 149 -12.80 30.63 8.46
N GLY A 150 -12.39 30.41 9.71
CA GLY A 150 -11.88 31.45 10.60
C GLY A 150 -10.73 30.93 11.47
N GLY A 151 -9.54 30.86 10.89
CA GLY A 151 -8.27 30.96 11.61
C GLY A 151 -7.63 29.65 12.09
N GLY A 152 -6.39 29.42 11.66
CA GLY A 152 -5.45 28.62 12.45
C GLY A 152 -4.55 27.64 11.71
N ARG A 153 -3.55 28.19 11.00
CA ARG A 153 -2.18 27.67 10.77
C ARG A 153 -1.97 26.15 10.64
N TYR A 154 -1.69 25.72 9.41
CA TYR A 154 -0.66 24.70 9.17
C TYR A 154 0.67 25.43 8.88
N PRO A 155 1.84 24.92 9.32
CA PRO A 155 3.13 25.37 8.79
C PRO A 155 3.24 25.06 7.30
#